data_AF-A0A0D8JC41-F1
#
_entry.id   AF-A0A0D8JC41-F1
#
_cell.length_a   1.000
_cell.length_b   1.000
_cell.length_c   1.000
_cell.angle_alpha   90.00
_cell.angle_beta   90.00
_cell.angle_gamma   90.00
#
_symmetry.space_group_name_H-M   'P 1'
#
loop_
_entity.id
_entity.type
_entity.pdbx_description
1 polymer ?
#
loop_
_entity_poly.entity_id
_entity_poly.type
_entity_poly.pdbx_seq_one_letter_code
_entity_poly.pdbx_strand_id
1 'polypeptide(L)'
;MQLVLENIILYGLILFLIVIVAKYYISEKWKKRKQKSRFERGIVMEEKAKTLLQKRGYKVVNSQQQFVHNFEVNGKPFKSDLKVDYIAKKNGKTYIVEVKSGTSAIDIRNRNTRRQLLEYDFVIESDGIVLLDMENQKLQHIQFFSKSERGEVFLIKSILVVSLLAIIIPYWKVKLFIILILGVIWFFHNKVGNIINTILKPGQHV
;
A
#
# COMPACT_ATOMS: atom_id res chain seq x y z
N MET A 1 2.39 11.24 74.59
CA MET A 1 1.91 12.00 73.41
C MET A 1 2.86 11.85 72.22
N GLN A 2 4.17 12.01 72.40
CA GLN A 2 5.20 11.82 71.36
C GLN A 2 5.20 10.41 70.72
N LEU A 3 5.22 9.35 71.53
CA LEU A 3 5.09 7.95 71.09
C LEU A 3 3.84 7.66 70.25
N VAL A 4 2.71 8.32 70.58
CA VAL A 4 1.44 8.14 69.84
C VAL A 4 1.56 8.80 68.46
N LEU A 5 2.20 9.97 68.38
CA LEU A 5 2.44 10.70 67.14
C LEU A 5 3.40 9.93 66.22
N GLU A 6 4.49 9.38 66.76
CA GLU A 6 5.46 8.56 66.03
C GLU A 6 4.81 7.32 65.42
N ASN A 7 3.94 6.63 66.17
CA ASN A 7 3.20 5.48 65.69
C ASN A 7 2.23 5.84 64.55
N ILE A 8 1.51 6.96 64.67
CA ILE A 8 0.59 7.43 63.62
C ILE A 8 1.36 7.72 62.31
N ILE A 9 2.52 8.38 62.40
CA ILE A 9 3.37 8.67 61.25
C ILE A 9 3.87 7.36 60.62
N LEU A 10 4.34 6.42 61.43
CA LEU A 10 4.82 5.11 60.96
C LEU A 10 3.72 4.34 60.21
N TYR A 11 2.51 4.24 60.77
CA TYR A 11 1.40 3.54 60.13
C TYR A 11 0.95 4.25 58.84
N GLY A 12 0.96 5.58 58.81
CA GLY A 12 0.68 6.35 57.60
C GLY A 12 1.69 6.06 56.48
N LEU A 13 2.97 5.94 56.83
CA LEU A 13 4.05 5.65 55.89
C LEU A 13 3.97 4.21 55.35
N ILE A 14 3.65 3.24 56.21
CA ILE A 14 3.40 1.85 55.83
C ILE A 14 2.21 1.76 54.87
N LEU A 15 1.10 2.42 55.19
CA LEU A 15 -0.10 2.44 54.33
C LEU A 15 0.21 3.06 52.97
N PHE A 16 0.96 4.17 52.94
CA PHE A 16 1.39 4.82 51.71
C PHE A 16 2.24 3.90 50.82
N LEU A 17 3.21 3.19 51.41
CA LEU A 17 4.02 2.18 50.71
C LEU A 17 3.16 1.04 50.14
N ILE A 18 2.21 0.53 50.92
CA ILE A 18 1.28 -0.53 50.47
C ILE A 18 0.46 -0.05 49.26
N VAL A 19 -0.04 1.18 49.28
CA VAL A 19 -0.82 1.75 48.16
C VAL A 19 0.03 1.87 46.89
N ILE A 20 1.29 2.31 47.00
CA ILE A 20 2.21 2.39 45.85
C ILE A 20 2.47 1.00 45.26
N VAL A 21 2.78 0.03 46.11
CA VAL A 21 3.05 -1.35 45.68
C VAL A 21 1.81 -1.96 45.04
N ALA A 22 0.63 -1.81 45.66
CA ALA A 22 -0.63 -2.28 45.10
C ALA A 22 -0.93 -1.64 43.73
N LYS A 23 -0.75 -0.33 43.59
CA LYS A 23 -0.93 0.39 42.31
C LYS A 23 0.02 -0.13 41.23
N TYR A 24 1.29 -0.37 41.57
CA TYR A 24 2.27 -0.95 40.65
C TYR A 24 1.83 -2.34 40.15
N TYR A 25 1.51 -3.26 41.06
CA TYR A 25 1.07 -4.62 40.71
C TYR A 25 -0.25 -4.67 39.93
N ILE A 26 -1.22 -3.82 40.29
CA ILE A 26 -2.48 -3.69 39.56
C ILE A 26 -2.22 -3.17 38.14
N SER A 27 -1.41 -2.12 38.00
CA SER A 27 -1.12 -1.54 36.68
C SER A 27 -0.47 -2.53 35.72
N GLU A 28 0.45 -3.37 36.21
CA GLU A 28 1.10 -4.41 35.40
C GLU A 28 0.13 -5.51 34.97
N LYS A 29 -0.73 -5.98 35.88
CA LYS A 29 -1.77 -6.97 35.53
C LYS A 29 -2.77 -6.42 34.51
N TRP A 30 -3.14 -5.14 34.63
CA TRP A 30 -4.07 -4.49 33.70
C TRP A 30 -3.45 -4.27 32.32
N LYS A 31 -2.18 -3.86 32.23
CA LYS A 31 -1.43 -3.76 30.97
C LYS A 31 -1.37 -5.13 30.28
N LYS A 32 -1.01 -6.19 31.01
CA LYS A 32 -0.92 -7.56 30.48
C LYS A 32 -2.27 -8.07 29.98
N ARG A 33 -3.35 -7.86 30.75
CA ARG A 33 -4.72 -8.22 30.32
C ARG A 33 -5.17 -7.45 29.07
N LYS A 34 -4.89 -6.13 29.02
CA LYS A 34 -5.22 -5.29 27.87
C LYS A 34 -4.44 -5.70 26.61
N GLN A 35 -3.17 -6.07 26.75
CA GLN A 35 -2.36 -6.61 25.67
C GLN A 35 -2.91 -7.96 25.18
N LYS A 36 -3.22 -8.88 26.10
CA LYS A 36 -3.81 -10.19 25.76
C LYS A 36 -5.13 -10.04 25.00
N SER A 37 -6.03 -9.19 25.48
CA SER A 37 -7.31 -8.92 24.80
C SER A 37 -7.12 -8.29 23.41
N ARG A 38 -6.13 -7.41 23.23
CA ARG A 38 -5.79 -6.85 21.92
C ARG A 38 -5.24 -7.91 20.97
N PHE A 39 -4.41 -8.82 21.47
CA PHE A 39 -3.84 -9.92 20.70
C PHE A 39 -4.93 -10.90 20.24
N GLU A 40 -5.81 -11.33 21.15
CA GLU A 40 -6.95 -12.21 20.82
C GLU A 40 -7.88 -11.57 19.79
N ARG A 41 -8.18 -10.27 19.92
CA ARG A 41 -8.94 -9.52 18.92
C ARG A 41 -8.21 -9.47 17.57
N GLY A 42 -6.89 -9.30 17.58
CA GLY A 42 -6.07 -9.33 16.37
C GLY A 42 -6.23 -10.65 15.60
N ILE A 43 -6.08 -11.78 16.29
CA ILE A 43 -6.24 -13.12 15.71
C ILE A 43 -7.63 -13.29 15.08
N VAL A 44 -8.69 -12.92 15.80
CA VAL A 44 -10.06 -13.02 15.30
C VAL A 44 -10.27 -12.15 14.05
N MET A 45 -9.67 -10.96 14.00
CA MET A 45 -9.78 -10.07 12.84
C MET A 45 -8.99 -10.59 11.65
N GLU A 46 -7.80 -11.16 11.88
CA GLU A 46 -7.01 -11.81 10.83
C GLU A 46 -7.78 -12.99 10.19
N GLU A 47 -8.38 -13.86 11.02
CA GLU A 47 -9.17 -15.00 10.54
C GLU A 47 -10.41 -14.55 9.75
N LYS A 48 -11.11 -13.52 10.23
CA LYS A 48 -12.25 -12.93 9.52
C LYS A 48 -11.83 -12.33 8.18
N ALA A 49 -10.69 -11.63 8.12
CA ALA A 49 -10.17 -11.05 6.89
C ALA A 49 -9.84 -12.14 5.86
N LYS A 50 -9.13 -13.18 6.28
CA LYS A 50 -8.81 -14.35 5.44
C LYS A 50 -10.07 -15.03 4.92
N THR A 51 -11.06 -15.24 5.78
CA THR A 51 -12.35 -15.84 5.40
C THR A 51 -13.08 -14.99 4.37
N LEU A 52 -13.10 -13.67 4.54
CA LEU A 52 -13.75 -12.76 3.60
C LEU A 52 -13.04 -12.74 2.23
N LEU A 53 -11.71 -12.74 2.21
CA LEU A 53 -10.91 -12.88 0.99
C LEU A 53 -11.25 -14.19 0.26
N GLN A 54 -11.28 -15.31 0.98
CA GLN A 54 -11.64 -16.63 0.43
C GLN A 54 -13.05 -16.66 -0.15
N LYS A 55 -14.04 -16.11 0.57
CA LYS A 55 -15.42 -15.96 0.07
C LYS A 55 -15.50 -15.13 -1.21
N ARG A 56 -14.54 -14.21 -1.42
CA ARG A 56 -14.44 -13.37 -2.62
C ARG A 56 -13.52 -13.95 -3.70
N GLY A 57 -13.12 -15.22 -3.57
CA GLY A 57 -12.36 -15.97 -4.56
C GLY A 57 -10.85 -15.77 -4.51
N TYR A 58 -10.32 -15.21 -3.42
CA TYR A 58 -8.88 -15.08 -3.20
C TYR A 58 -8.32 -16.25 -2.41
N LYS A 59 -7.16 -16.74 -2.84
CA LYS A 59 -6.33 -17.67 -2.07
C LYS A 59 -5.21 -16.88 -1.40
N VAL A 60 -5.27 -16.74 -0.08
CA VAL A 60 -4.15 -16.16 0.69
C VAL A 60 -2.95 -17.10 0.59
N VAL A 61 -1.83 -16.59 0.10
CA VAL A 61 -0.57 -17.32 -0.11
C VAL A 61 0.33 -17.09 1.10
N ASN A 62 0.56 -15.83 1.47
CA ASN A 62 1.37 -15.44 2.62
C ASN A 62 0.61 -14.43 3.49
N SER A 63 0.89 -14.45 4.79
CA SER A 63 0.37 -13.48 5.77
C SER A 63 1.53 -12.73 6.42
N GLN A 64 1.36 -11.44 6.68
CA GLN A 64 2.29 -10.61 7.46
C GLN A 64 3.72 -10.64 6.89
N GLN A 65 3.85 -10.73 5.56
CA GLN A 65 5.13 -10.89 4.88
C GLN A 65 5.94 -9.60 4.92
N GLN A 66 7.23 -9.73 5.21
CA GLN A 66 8.18 -8.61 5.21
C GLN A 66 8.90 -8.50 3.88
N PHE A 67 9.13 -7.26 3.46
CA PHE A 67 9.89 -6.86 2.28
C PHE A 67 10.86 -5.76 2.67
N VAL A 68 11.88 -5.53 1.84
CA VAL A 68 12.90 -4.51 2.10
C VAL A 68 12.99 -3.58 0.90
N HIS A 69 12.78 -2.29 1.12
CA HIS A 69 13.02 -1.25 0.14
C HIS A 69 14.44 -0.71 0.34
N ASN A 70 15.31 -1.02 -0.61
CA ASN A 70 16.66 -0.47 -0.64
C ASN A 70 16.64 0.85 -1.42
N PHE A 71 17.25 1.89 -0.88
CA PHE A 71 17.37 3.21 -1.53
C PHE A 71 18.69 3.86 -1.13
N GLU A 72 19.10 4.90 -1.86
CA GLU A 72 20.34 5.61 -1.58
C GLU A 72 20.11 7.07 -1.24
N VAL A 73 20.91 7.60 -0.31
CA VAL A 73 20.96 9.03 0.00
C VAL A 73 22.40 9.49 -0.15
N ASN A 74 22.67 10.33 -1.14
CA ASN A 74 24.02 10.81 -1.48
C ASN A 74 25.03 9.66 -1.66
N GLY A 75 24.63 8.63 -2.40
CA GLY A 75 25.46 7.44 -2.69
C GLY A 75 25.65 6.48 -1.52
N LYS A 76 24.99 6.71 -0.38
CA LYS A 76 25.00 5.78 0.77
C LYS A 76 23.76 4.91 0.73
N PRO A 77 23.88 3.57 0.83
CA PRO A 77 22.74 2.68 0.84
C PRO A 77 21.99 2.72 2.17
N PHE A 78 20.67 2.70 2.09
CA PHE A 78 19.72 2.61 3.19
C PHE A 78 18.67 1.56 2.90
N LYS A 79 18.01 1.11 3.95
CA LYS A 79 16.95 0.11 3.89
C LYS A 79 15.75 0.57 4.70
N SER A 80 14.56 0.30 4.17
CA SER A 80 13.29 0.43 4.89
C SER A 80 12.58 -0.91 4.88
N ASP A 81 12.10 -1.35 6.04
CA ASP A 81 11.30 -2.57 6.15
C ASP A 81 9.82 -2.26 5.86
N LEU A 82 9.21 -3.09 5.04
CA LEU A 82 7.80 -3.04 4.70
C LEU A 82 7.14 -4.33 5.15
N LYS A 83 5.92 -4.22 5.66
CA LYS A 83 5.14 -5.37 6.09
C LYS A 83 3.74 -5.24 5.52
N VAL A 84 3.36 -6.22 4.70
CA VAL A 84 2.01 -6.29 4.12
C VAL A 84 1.17 -7.29 4.90
N ASP A 85 -0.13 -7.05 5.01
CA ASP A 85 -1.00 -7.95 5.76
C ASP A 85 -1.14 -9.31 5.08
N TYR A 86 -1.36 -9.34 3.76
CA TYR A 86 -1.37 -10.58 2.99
C TYR A 86 -0.83 -10.42 1.57
N ILE A 87 -0.34 -11.53 1.02
CA ILE A 87 -0.23 -11.76 -0.42
C ILE A 87 -1.28 -12.79 -0.80
N ALA A 88 -2.12 -12.48 -1.78
CA ALA A 88 -3.23 -13.34 -2.20
C ALA A 88 -3.26 -13.52 -3.72
N LYS A 89 -3.71 -14.69 -4.17
CA LYS A 89 -3.89 -15.00 -5.60
C LYS A 89 -5.36 -15.12 -5.97
N LYS A 90 -5.72 -14.61 -7.15
CA LYS A 90 -7.06 -14.78 -7.75
C LYS A 90 -6.95 -14.79 -9.27
N ASN A 91 -7.54 -15.79 -9.92
CA ASN A 91 -7.53 -15.94 -11.39
C ASN A 91 -6.12 -15.86 -12.00
N GLY A 92 -5.14 -16.53 -11.39
CA GLY A 92 -3.75 -16.52 -11.84
C GLY A 92 -2.94 -15.27 -11.48
N LYS A 93 -3.59 -14.21 -11.00
CA LYS A 93 -2.96 -12.95 -10.61
C LYS A 93 -2.59 -12.92 -9.13
N THR A 94 -1.54 -12.21 -8.78
CA THR A 94 -1.02 -12.01 -7.42
C THR A 94 -1.31 -10.59 -6.96
N TYR A 95 -1.87 -10.45 -5.77
CA TYR A 95 -2.27 -9.17 -5.20
C TYR A 95 -1.67 -8.98 -3.82
N ILE A 96 -1.28 -7.74 -3.54
CA ILE A 96 -0.96 -7.30 -2.19
C ILE A 96 -2.27 -6.91 -1.51
N VAL A 97 -2.51 -7.37 -0.29
CA VAL A 97 -3.70 -7.03 0.48
C VAL A 97 -3.31 -6.25 1.71
N GLU A 98 -3.89 -5.06 1.86
CA GLU A 98 -3.83 -4.25 3.08
C GLU A 98 -5.22 -4.29 3.74
N VAL A 99 -5.26 -4.59 5.04
CA VAL A 99 -6.49 -4.65 5.82
C VAL A 99 -6.59 -3.39 6.68
N LYS A 100 -7.77 -2.76 6.67
CA LYS A 100 -8.09 -1.71 7.64
C LYS A 100 -9.36 -2.09 8.40
N SER A 101 -9.30 -1.88 9.71
CA SER A 101 -10.41 -2.06 10.64
C SER A 101 -10.70 -0.75 11.36
N GLY A 102 -11.98 -0.45 11.59
CA GLY A 102 -12.41 0.71 12.37
C GLY A 102 -13.47 1.54 11.63
N THR A 103 -14.13 2.43 12.37
CA THR A 103 -15.27 3.23 11.91
C THR A 103 -14.87 4.40 11.00
N SER A 104 -13.58 4.72 10.90
CA SER A 104 -13.11 5.73 9.97
C SER A 104 -13.17 5.17 8.54
N ALA A 105 -13.92 5.86 7.67
CA ALA A 105 -14.03 5.50 6.27
C ALA A 105 -12.64 5.27 5.65
N ILE A 106 -12.46 4.11 5.02
CA ILE A 106 -11.27 3.82 4.23
C ILE A 106 -11.31 4.69 2.99
N ASP A 107 -10.63 5.82 3.06
CA ASP A 107 -10.53 6.74 1.95
C ASP A 107 -9.14 6.65 1.32
N ILE A 108 -9.07 6.14 0.09
CA ILE A 108 -7.86 6.18 -0.75
C ILE A 108 -7.39 7.62 -1.05
N ARG A 109 -8.26 8.62 -0.85
CA ARG A 109 -7.89 10.04 -0.93
C ARG A 109 -7.01 10.45 0.27
N ASN A 110 -7.03 9.70 1.37
CA ASN A 110 -6.08 9.89 2.46
C ASN A 110 -4.65 9.77 1.92
N ARG A 111 -3.89 10.86 2.08
CA ARG A 111 -2.55 11.01 1.57
C ARG A 111 -1.59 9.94 2.10
N ASN A 112 -1.72 9.57 3.38
CA ASN A 112 -0.80 8.62 4.02
C ASN A 112 -1.07 7.21 3.52
N THR A 113 -2.33 6.78 3.52
CA THR A 113 -2.73 5.47 2.95
C THR A 113 -2.28 5.35 1.50
N ARG A 114 -2.54 6.37 0.67
CA ARG A 114 -2.14 6.33 -0.74
C ARG A 114 -0.62 6.26 -0.93
N ARG A 115 0.17 6.99 -0.12
CA ARG A 115 1.64 6.94 -0.17
C ARG A 115 2.18 5.57 0.26
N GLN A 116 1.61 4.99 1.32
CA GLN A 116 1.96 3.65 1.80
C GLN A 116 1.69 2.60 0.71
N LEU A 117 0.50 2.61 0.10
CA LEU A 117 0.17 1.67 -0.98
C LEU A 117 1.02 1.89 -2.24
N LEU A 118 1.37 3.13 -2.57
CA LEU A 118 2.29 3.41 -3.67
C LEU A 118 3.69 2.83 -3.40
N GLU A 119 4.15 2.86 -2.15
CA GLU A 119 5.43 2.23 -1.78
C GLU A 119 5.38 0.71 -1.96
N TYR A 120 4.25 0.07 -1.60
CA TYR A 120 4.06 -1.36 -1.84
C TYR A 120 4.12 -1.71 -3.32
N ASP A 121 3.39 -0.96 -4.16
CA ASP A 121 3.35 -1.14 -5.61
C ASP A 121 4.75 -0.97 -6.24
N PHE A 122 5.55 -0.05 -5.71
CA PHE A 122 6.90 0.22 -6.17
C PHE A 122 7.90 -0.89 -5.81
N VAL A 123 7.77 -1.49 -4.62
CA VAL A 123 8.76 -2.43 -4.08
C VAL A 123 8.43 -3.88 -4.40
N ILE A 124 7.15 -4.23 -4.51
CA ILE A 124 6.66 -5.61 -4.54
C ILE A 124 6.02 -5.89 -5.90
N GLU A 125 6.59 -6.85 -6.63
CA GLU A 125 6.00 -7.32 -7.89
C GLU A 125 4.61 -7.95 -7.64
N SER A 126 3.57 -7.32 -8.18
CA SER A 126 2.19 -7.79 -8.07
C SER A 126 1.34 -7.26 -9.23
N ASP A 127 0.19 -7.89 -9.45
CA ASP A 127 -0.83 -7.48 -10.43
C ASP A 127 -1.76 -6.37 -9.88
N GLY A 128 -1.40 -5.77 -8.74
CA GLY A 128 -2.12 -4.68 -8.11
C GLY A 128 -2.40 -4.91 -6.62
N ILE A 129 -3.08 -3.93 -6.02
CA ILE A 129 -3.31 -3.86 -4.59
C ILE A 129 -4.80 -4.01 -4.29
N VAL A 130 -5.13 -4.72 -3.22
CA VAL A 130 -6.48 -4.88 -2.72
C VAL A 130 -6.55 -4.31 -1.31
N LEU A 131 -7.33 -3.25 -1.14
CA LEU A 131 -7.62 -2.67 0.16
C LEU A 131 -8.91 -3.29 0.70
N LEU A 132 -8.79 -4.00 1.83
CA LEU A 132 -9.90 -4.67 2.49
C LEU A 132 -10.45 -3.83 3.65
N ASP A 133 -11.70 -3.43 3.50
CA ASP A 133 -12.52 -2.83 4.55
C ASP A 133 -13.20 -3.90 5.40
N MET A 134 -12.75 -4.07 6.64
CA MET A 134 -13.37 -5.03 7.56
C MET A 134 -14.69 -4.54 8.16
N GLU A 135 -14.89 -3.21 8.23
CA GLU A 135 -16.12 -2.63 8.78
C GLU A 135 -17.26 -2.76 7.76
N ASN A 136 -16.98 -2.37 6.52
CA ASN A 136 -17.97 -2.38 5.43
C ASN A 136 -17.93 -3.66 4.57
N GLN A 137 -17.04 -4.61 4.88
CA GLN A 137 -16.79 -5.84 4.09
C GLN A 137 -16.58 -5.58 2.59
N LYS A 138 -15.90 -4.48 2.28
CA LYS A 138 -15.67 -4.01 0.90
C LYS A 138 -14.23 -4.29 0.49
N LEU A 139 -14.06 -4.73 -0.75
CA LEU A 139 -12.75 -4.85 -1.38
C LEU A 139 -12.63 -3.75 -2.42
N GLN A 140 -11.54 -2.99 -2.36
CA GLN A 140 -11.21 -1.98 -3.35
C GLN A 140 -9.94 -2.41 -4.07
N HIS A 141 -10.02 -2.53 -5.40
CA HIS A 141 -8.87 -2.78 -6.25
C HIS A 141 -8.20 -1.45 -6.59
N ILE A 142 -6.89 -1.39 -6.38
CA ILE A 142 -6.07 -0.21 -6.59
C ILE A 142 -4.96 -0.59 -7.55
N GLN A 143 -4.84 0.20 -8.61
CA GLN A 143 -3.75 0.13 -9.57
C GLN A 143 -3.10 1.50 -9.61
N PHE A 144 -1.78 1.55 -9.42
CA PHE A 144 -1.02 2.73 -9.75
C PHE A 144 -0.49 2.60 -11.19
N PHE A 145 -0.45 3.72 -11.90
CA PHE A 145 0.06 3.77 -13.27
C PHE A 145 1.29 4.64 -13.26
N SER A 146 2.38 4.12 -13.82
CA SER A 146 3.62 4.87 -13.97
C SER A 146 3.43 6.04 -14.95
N LYS A 147 4.35 7.01 -14.95
CA LYS A 147 4.32 8.10 -15.94
C LYS A 147 4.54 7.57 -17.37
N SER A 148 5.33 6.51 -17.55
CA SER A 148 5.63 5.91 -18.85
C SER A 148 4.43 5.16 -19.44
N GLU A 149 3.71 4.38 -18.64
CA GLU A 149 2.55 3.58 -19.11
C GLU A 149 1.44 4.41 -19.74
N ARG A 150 1.22 5.65 -19.29
CA ARG A 150 0.23 6.55 -19.88
C ARG A 150 0.59 6.97 -21.31
N GLY A 151 1.87 7.08 -21.63
CA GLY A 151 2.35 7.47 -22.96
C GLY A 151 2.26 6.32 -23.98
N GLU A 152 2.57 5.09 -23.56
CA GLU A 152 2.58 3.93 -24.46
C GLU A 152 1.20 3.61 -25.01
N VAL A 153 0.16 3.66 -24.16
CA VAL A 153 -1.22 3.39 -24.59
C VAL A 153 -1.72 4.43 -25.60
N PHE A 154 -1.30 5.69 -25.46
CA PHE A 154 -1.63 6.74 -26.43
C PHE A 154 -0.93 6.51 -27.78
N LEU A 155 0.37 6.20 -27.75
CA LEU A 155 1.14 5.91 -28.96
C LEU A 155 0.61 4.70 -29.73
N ILE A 156 0.28 3.61 -29.03
CA ILE A 156 -0.32 2.42 -29.66
C ILE A 156 -1.66 2.76 -30.34
N LYS A 157 -2.53 3.53 -29.68
CA LYS A 157 -3.81 3.96 -30.27
C LYS A 157 -3.60 4.84 -31.50
N SER A 158 -2.66 5.78 -31.46
CA SER A 158 -2.33 6.64 -32.61
C SER A 158 -1.79 5.82 -33.79
N ILE A 159 -0.90 4.86 -33.53
CA ILE A 159 -0.36 3.96 -34.57
C ILE A 159 -1.50 3.16 -35.22
N LEU A 160 -2.45 2.64 -34.43
CA LEU A 160 -3.61 1.91 -34.96
C LEU A 160 -4.48 2.79 -35.86
N VAL A 161 -4.78 4.02 -35.45
CA VAL A 161 -5.57 4.98 -36.24
C VAL A 161 -4.86 5.33 -37.55
N VAL A 162 -3.57 5.66 -37.50
CA VAL A 162 -2.78 5.96 -38.71
C VAL A 162 -2.71 4.75 -39.63
N SER A 163 -2.56 3.55 -39.08
CA SER A 163 -2.58 2.30 -39.85
C SER A 163 -3.93 2.08 -40.54
N LEU A 164 -5.06 2.35 -39.86
CA LEU A 164 -6.39 2.25 -40.46
C LEU A 164 -6.58 3.25 -41.61
N LEU A 165 -6.15 4.50 -41.43
CA LEU A 165 -6.23 5.54 -42.46
C LEU A 165 -5.34 5.21 -43.66
N ALA A 166 -4.17 4.62 -43.43
CA ALA A 166 -3.24 4.21 -44.49
C ALA A 166 -3.80 3.10 -45.39
N ILE A 167 -4.76 2.30 -44.92
CA ILE A 167 -5.42 1.25 -45.74
C ILE A 167 -6.25 1.87 -46.86
N ILE A 168 -6.85 3.05 -46.63
CA ILE A 168 -7.75 3.75 -47.57
C ILE A 168 -6.97 4.42 -48.72
N ILE A 169 -5.67 4.66 -48.54
CA ILE A 169 -4.83 5.37 -49.51
C ILE A 169 -4.44 4.41 -50.67
N PRO A 170 -4.81 4.71 -51.94
CA PRO A 170 -4.56 3.82 -53.07
C PRO A 170 -3.10 3.84 -53.57
N TYR A 171 -2.29 4.77 -53.08
CA TYR A 171 -0.90 4.96 -53.51
C TYR A 171 0.08 4.12 -52.69
N TRP A 172 0.67 3.10 -53.33
CA TRP A 172 1.59 2.15 -52.67
C TRP A 172 2.84 2.82 -52.06
N LYS A 173 3.41 3.82 -52.75
CA LYS A 173 4.58 4.57 -52.25
C LYS A 173 4.30 5.31 -50.94
N VAL A 174 3.09 5.84 -50.78
CA VAL A 174 2.65 6.56 -49.56
C VAL A 174 2.47 5.58 -48.41
N LYS A 175 1.89 4.40 -48.66
CA LYS A 175 1.72 3.34 -47.65
C LYS A 175 3.08 2.84 -47.13
N LEU A 176 4.05 2.61 -48.03
CA LEU A 176 5.42 2.23 -47.63
C LEU A 176 6.10 3.30 -46.78
N PHE A 177 5.91 4.59 -47.12
CA PHE A 177 6.45 5.69 -46.34
C PHE A 177 5.84 5.79 -44.93
N ILE A 178 4.51 5.60 -44.81
CA ILE A 178 3.82 5.59 -43.51
C ILE A 178 4.30 4.41 -42.65
N ILE A 179 4.43 3.21 -43.22
CA ILE A 179 4.93 2.03 -42.50
C ILE A 179 6.35 2.27 -41.98
N LEU A 180 7.23 2.88 -42.79
CA LEU A 180 8.58 3.24 -42.37
C LEU A 180 8.57 4.22 -41.18
N ILE A 181 7.73 5.26 -41.25
CA ILE A 181 7.58 6.25 -40.17
C ILE A 181 7.05 5.58 -38.89
N LEU A 182 6.02 4.74 -38.99
CA LEU A 182 5.46 4.03 -37.84
C LEU A 182 6.49 3.07 -37.21
N GLY A 183 7.30 2.40 -38.04
CA GLY A 183 8.39 1.54 -37.57
C GLY A 183 9.47 2.32 -36.81
N VAL A 184 9.85 3.51 -37.30
CA VAL A 184 10.80 4.39 -36.60
C VAL A 184 10.20 4.92 -35.29
N ILE A 185 8.94 5.35 -35.29
CA ILE A 185 8.25 5.81 -34.07
C ILE A 185 8.16 4.68 -33.03
N TRP A 186 7.83 3.46 -33.45
CA TRP A 186 7.79 2.28 -32.58
C TRP A 186 9.17 1.95 -32.00
N PHE A 187 10.23 1.99 -32.81
CA PHE A 187 11.60 1.71 -32.37
C PHE A 187 12.12 2.73 -31.33
N PHE A 188 11.70 4.00 -31.42
CA PHE A 188 12.08 5.06 -30.48
C PHE A 188 10.99 5.42 -29.46
N HIS A 189 9.98 4.57 -29.30
CA HIS A 189 8.78 4.78 -28.48
C HIS A 189 9.09 5.35 -27.07
N ASN A 190 10.08 4.78 -26.36
CA ASN A 190 10.47 5.21 -25.01
C ASN A 190 10.96 6.67 -24.95
N LYS A 191 11.54 7.20 -26.03
CA LYS A 191 12.07 8.58 -26.10
C LYS A 191 11.00 9.55 -26.61
N VAL A 192 10.14 9.10 -27.52
CA VAL A 192 9.04 9.87 -28.11
C VAL A 192 7.93 10.14 -27.08
N GLY A 193 7.58 9.16 -26.24
CA GLY A 193 6.57 9.32 -25.20
C GLY A 193 6.90 10.44 -24.20
N ASN A 194 8.18 10.61 -23.85
CA ASN A 194 8.64 11.69 -22.99
C ASN A 194 8.50 13.07 -23.65
N ILE A 195 8.85 13.20 -24.93
CA ILE A 195 8.77 14.45 -25.70
C ILE A 195 7.30 14.89 -25.88
N ILE A 196 6.41 13.96 -26.24
CA ILE A 196 4.98 14.25 -26.41
C ILE A 196 4.36 14.75 -25.10
N ASN A 197 4.71 14.12 -23.97
CA ASN A 197 4.23 14.56 -22.66
C ASN A 197 4.74 15.96 -22.27
N THR A 198 5.97 16.33 -22.66
CA THR A 198 6.52 17.68 -22.47
C THR A 198 5.82 18.71 -23.35
N ILE A 199 5.46 18.37 -24.59
CA ILE A 199 4.79 19.28 -25.55
C ILE A 199 3.30 19.46 -25.23
N LEU A 200 2.60 18.40 -24.81
CA LEU A 200 1.16 18.45 -24.50
C LEU A 200 0.84 19.08 -23.13
N LYS A 201 1.83 19.28 -22.26
CA LYS A 201 1.68 19.95 -20.96
C LYS A 201 2.84 20.90 -20.65
N PRO A 202 2.98 22.02 -21.38
CA PRO A 202 3.96 23.03 -21.01
C PRO A 202 3.47 23.72 -19.73
N GLY A 203 4.15 23.50 -18.60
CA GLY A 203 3.90 24.28 -17.37
C GLY A 203 3.62 23.54 -16.05
N GLN A 204 3.84 22.22 -15.95
CA GLN A 204 3.71 21.52 -14.64
C GLN A 204 5.02 21.37 -13.85
N HIS A 205 6.05 22.16 -14.19
CA HIS A 205 7.22 22.34 -13.34
C HIS A 205 7.11 23.69 -12.61
N VAL A 206 6.32 23.70 -11.53
CA VAL A 206 6.48 24.59 -10.37
C VAL A 206 6.25 23.75 -9.13
#